data_AF-A0A0K6FYF0-F1
#
_entry.id   AF-A0A0K6FYF0-F1
#
_cell.length_a   1.000
_cell.length_b   1.000
_cell.length_c   1.000
_cell.angle_alpha   90.00
_cell.angle_beta   90.00
_cell.angle_gamma   90.00
#
_symmetry.space_group_name_H-M   'P 1'
#
loop_
_entity.id
_entity.type
_entity.pdbx_description
1 polymer ?
#
loop_
_entity_poly.entity_id
_entity_poly.type
_entity_poly.pdbx_seq_one_letter_code
_entity_poly.pdbx_strand_id
1 'polypeptide(L)'
;MDNSADATAAPYIIDEFSNIWETAYNVVDNAFPCTLNRTDGTATGKMGLSNHFLDKYASVLGVQSLVPDKDSLNQTNGVSGVGSLGQEAQTCLALNGKHQTFFLVDYYNYGEGSVFQVAATINGVTYDTTKTIAPPIISGSASTSTSTARSTANGAPGLPLSNVGWMAWAGSFLAMGAALGGLATL
;
A
#
# COMPACT_ATOMS: atom_id res chain seq x y z
N MET A 1 16.03 -6.58 0.00
CA MET A 1 16.52 -5.21 0.26
C MET A 1 16.03 -4.84 1.64
N ASP A 2 16.86 -4.19 2.45
CA ASP A 2 16.52 -3.78 3.81
C ASP A 2 17.29 -2.51 4.18
N ASN A 3 16.76 -1.73 5.11
CA ASN A 3 17.44 -0.56 5.63
C ASN A 3 18.55 -0.99 6.58
N SER A 4 19.78 -0.48 6.37
CA SER A 4 20.95 -0.78 7.21
C SER A 4 21.34 -2.26 7.15
N ALA A 5 21.21 -2.88 5.98
CA ALA A 5 21.54 -4.28 5.80
C ALA A 5 23.06 -4.51 5.93
N ASP A 6 23.44 -5.50 6.76
CA ASP A 6 24.84 -5.91 6.90
C ASP A 6 25.19 -7.00 5.88
N ALA A 7 25.89 -6.60 4.82
CA ALA A 7 26.34 -7.50 3.77
C ALA A 7 27.34 -8.57 4.25
N THR A 8 27.97 -8.40 5.42
CA THR A 8 28.85 -9.43 6.01
C THR A 8 28.04 -10.54 6.67
N ALA A 9 26.91 -10.20 7.30
CA ALA A 9 26.02 -11.16 7.94
C ALA A 9 25.04 -11.80 6.94
N ALA A 10 24.55 -11.02 5.97
CA ALA A 10 23.58 -11.45 4.97
C ALA A 10 23.94 -10.90 3.58
N PRO A 11 24.93 -11.50 2.87
CA PRO A 11 25.46 -10.97 1.60
C PRO A 11 24.45 -10.96 0.44
N TYR A 12 23.30 -11.62 0.61
CA TYR A 12 22.20 -11.65 -0.34
C TYR A 12 21.13 -10.57 -0.07
N ILE A 13 21.24 -9.83 1.03
CA ILE A 13 20.37 -8.68 1.32
C ILE A 13 21.10 -7.40 0.92
N ILE A 14 20.52 -6.68 -0.02
CA ILE A 14 21.02 -5.39 -0.48
C ILE A 14 20.58 -4.31 0.52
N ASP A 15 21.50 -3.46 0.95
CA ASP A 15 21.17 -2.26 1.72
C ASP A 15 20.44 -1.24 0.84
N GLU A 16 19.30 -0.76 1.32
CA GLU A 16 18.40 0.09 0.57
C GLU A 16 19.05 1.43 0.21
N PHE A 17 19.52 2.22 1.19
CA PHE A 17 19.93 3.60 0.93
C PHE A 17 21.30 3.76 0.28
N SER A 18 22.10 2.69 0.21
CA SER A 18 23.25 2.62 -0.68
C SER A 18 22.86 2.45 -2.17
N ASN A 19 21.64 2.00 -2.49
CA ASN A 19 21.20 1.68 -3.86
C ASN A 19 19.95 2.45 -4.34
N ILE A 20 19.12 2.91 -3.40
CA ILE A 20 17.87 3.64 -3.58
C ILE A 20 17.97 5.00 -2.88
N TRP A 21 17.34 6.02 -3.46
CA TRP A 21 16.94 7.20 -2.73
C TRP A 21 15.42 7.37 -2.83
N GLU A 22 14.81 7.99 -1.84
CA GLU A 22 13.35 8.19 -1.81
C GLU A 22 12.94 9.63 -1.58
N THR A 23 11.74 9.97 -2.07
CA THR A 23 10.99 11.15 -1.65
C THR A 23 10.43 10.98 -0.24
N ALA A 24 9.90 12.07 0.35
CA ALA A 24 9.34 12.02 1.70
C ALA A 24 8.15 11.05 1.79
N TYR A 25 8.06 10.32 2.89
CA TYR A 25 6.96 9.42 3.23
C TYR A 25 6.10 10.04 4.34
N ASN A 26 4.94 9.44 4.62
CA ASN A 26 4.02 9.91 5.66
C ASN A 26 3.52 11.36 5.43
N VAL A 27 3.38 11.75 4.16
CA VAL A 27 2.99 13.10 3.78
C VAL A 27 1.48 13.30 3.94
N VAL A 28 1.08 14.44 4.50
CA VAL A 28 -0.33 14.85 4.63
C VAL A 28 -0.70 16.00 3.69
N ASP A 29 0.26 16.44 2.89
CA ASP A 29 0.11 17.43 1.83
C ASP A 29 0.26 16.71 0.48
N ASN A 30 -0.64 17.00 -0.46
CA ASN A 30 -0.70 16.35 -1.76
C ASN A 30 0.27 16.97 -2.80
N ALA A 31 1.25 17.76 -2.37
CA ALA A 31 2.22 18.37 -3.26
C ALA A 31 3.19 17.37 -3.93
N PHE A 32 3.47 16.23 -3.28
CA PHE A 32 4.40 15.18 -3.75
C PHE A 32 5.67 15.74 -4.43
N PRO A 33 6.51 16.50 -3.69
CA PRO A 33 7.70 17.10 -4.28
C PRO A 33 8.76 16.03 -4.57
N CYS A 34 9.34 16.07 -5.77
CA CYS A 34 10.41 15.16 -6.19
C CYS A 34 11.78 15.51 -5.57
N THR A 35 11.84 15.51 -4.24
CA THR A 35 12.99 15.96 -3.44
C THR A 35 13.65 14.79 -2.74
N LEU A 36 14.98 14.85 -2.64
CA LEU A 36 15.78 13.85 -1.93
C LEU A 36 15.46 13.89 -0.43
N ASN A 37 14.93 12.80 0.14
CA ASN A 37 14.57 12.73 1.55
C ASN A 37 15.28 11.58 2.29
N ARG A 38 15.12 10.34 1.84
CA ARG A 38 15.79 9.17 2.45
C ARG A 38 16.88 8.65 1.53
N THR A 39 18.11 8.62 2.03
CA THR A 39 19.34 8.30 1.28
C THR A 39 20.52 8.18 2.24
N ASP A 40 21.67 7.71 1.75
CA ASP A 40 22.98 7.82 2.42
C ASP A 40 23.66 9.19 2.21
N GLY A 41 22.97 10.14 1.56
CA GLY A 41 23.40 11.52 1.38
C GLY A 41 23.51 11.97 -0.08
N THR A 42 23.23 11.09 -1.05
CA THR A 42 23.25 11.45 -2.47
C THR A 42 22.26 10.63 -3.31
N ALA A 43 21.74 11.21 -4.39
CA ALA A 43 20.97 10.49 -5.41
C ALA A 43 21.85 9.92 -6.55
N THR A 44 23.13 10.30 -6.60
CA THR A 44 24.03 9.91 -7.69
C THR A 44 24.29 8.41 -7.68
N GLY A 45 24.13 7.76 -8.85
CA GLY A 45 24.39 6.32 -9.01
C GLY A 45 23.32 5.41 -8.40
N LYS A 46 22.20 5.95 -7.92
CA LYS A 46 21.11 5.22 -7.28
C LYS A 46 19.86 5.21 -8.14
N MET A 47 19.04 4.19 -7.96
CA MET A 47 17.66 4.20 -8.43
C MET A 47 16.84 5.09 -7.50
N GLY A 48 15.76 5.68 -8.01
CA GLY A 48 14.89 6.50 -7.18
C GLY A 48 13.51 5.86 -7.01
N LEU A 49 12.97 5.98 -5.81
CA LEU A 49 11.64 5.50 -5.43
C LEU A 49 10.80 6.69 -4.98
N SER A 50 9.63 6.86 -5.59
CA SER A 50 8.68 7.85 -5.08
C SER A 50 7.71 7.25 -4.08
N ASN A 51 7.63 7.84 -2.89
CA ASN A 51 6.60 7.57 -1.91
C ASN A 51 5.32 8.36 -2.25
N HIS A 52 4.59 7.91 -3.27
CA HIS A 52 3.38 8.56 -3.77
C HIS A 52 2.12 8.01 -3.11
N PHE A 53 2.00 8.20 -1.80
CA PHE A 53 0.81 7.88 -1.03
C PHE A 53 0.51 9.02 -0.05
N LEU A 54 -0.77 9.39 0.03
CA LEU A 54 -1.23 10.48 0.89
C LEU A 54 -1.78 9.91 2.19
N ASP A 55 -1.28 10.39 3.31
CA ASP A 55 -1.82 10.07 4.62
C ASP A 55 -2.75 11.17 5.12
N LYS A 56 -3.57 10.79 6.09
CA LYS A 56 -4.27 11.70 6.97
C LYS A 56 -4.15 11.25 8.41
N TYR A 57 -4.33 12.21 9.30
CA TYR A 57 -4.45 11.94 10.72
C TYR A 57 -5.81 11.32 11.04
N ALA A 58 -5.80 10.19 11.76
CA ALA A 58 -6.98 9.54 12.29
C ALA A 58 -6.74 8.98 13.69
N SER A 59 -7.80 8.93 14.50
CA SER A 59 -7.76 8.25 15.79
C SER A 59 -7.98 6.75 15.60
N VAL A 60 -6.98 5.96 15.97
CA VAL A 60 -7.02 4.48 15.96
C VAL A 60 -6.84 4.02 17.41
N LEU A 61 -7.86 3.36 17.96
CA LEU A 61 -7.89 2.91 19.36
C LEU A 61 -7.59 4.04 20.38
N GLY A 62 -8.03 5.27 20.06
CA GLY A 62 -7.82 6.44 20.93
C GLY A 62 -6.44 7.11 20.78
N VAL A 63 -5.56 6.58 19.92
CA VAL A 63 -4.25 7.18 19.61
C VAL A 63 -4.30 7.83 18.24
N GLN A 64 -3.75 9.03 18.12
CA GLN A 64 -3.60 9.73 16.86
C GLN A 64 -2.51 9.06 16.02
N SER A 65 -2.85 8.59 14.81
CA SER A 65 -1.93 7.94 13.88
C SER A 65 -2.14 8.47 12.47
N LEU A 66 -1.10 8.39 11.65
CA LEU A 66 -1.24 8.52 10.20
C LEU A 66 -1.84 7.24 9.64
N VAL A 67 -2.78 7.40 8.72
CA VAL A 67 -3.42 6.33 7.97
C VAL A 67 -3.60 6.79 6.53
N PRO A 68 -3.65 5.85 5.55
CA PRO A 68 -3.90 6.21 4.16
C PRO A 68 -5.19 7.03 3.99
N ASP A 69 -5.10 8.14 3.26
CA ASP A 69 -6.26 8.96 2.91
C ASP A 69 -7.08 8.32 1.78
N LYS A 70 -7.90 7.34 2.16
CA LYS A 70 -8.74 6.58 1.22
C LYS A 70 -9.66 7.43 0.35
N ASP A 71 -10.10 8.58 0.85
CA ASP A 71 -11.06 9.44 0.14
C ASP A 71 -10.40 10.16 -1.04
N SER A 72 -9.10 10.41 -0.93
CA SER A 72 -8.28 11.08 -1.95
C SER A 72 -7.67 10.13 -2.98
N LEU A 73 -7.76 8.81 -2.79
CA LEU A 73 -7.05 7.82 -3.62
C LEU A 73 -7.34 7.93 -5.12
N ASN A 74 -8.57 8.24 -5.54
CA ASN A 74 -8.88 8.41 -6.96
C ASN A 74 -8.12 9.61 -7.58
N GLN A 75 -7.84 10.64 -6.79
CA GLN A 75 -7.03 11.79 -7.21
C GLN A 75 -5.54 11.46 -7.11
N THR A 76 -5.08 10.96 -5.96
CA THR A 76 -3.67 10.64 -5.72
C THR A 76 -3.15 9.64 -6.75
N ASN A 77 -3.89 8.58 -7.05
CA ASN A 77 -3.49 7.56 -8.03
C ASN A 77 -3.71 7.99 -9.50
N GLY A 78 -4.25 9.20 -9.74
CA GLY A 78 -4.67 9.65 -11.05
C GLY A 78 -3.53 9.92 -12.04
N VAL A 79 -3.86 9.79 -13.34
CA VAL A 79 -2.93 10.07 -14.45
C VAL A 79 -2.58 11.54 -14.61
N SER A 80 -3.43 12.45 -14.12
CA SER A 80 -3.20 13.88 -14.18
C SER A 80 -4.00 14.60 -13.09
N GLY A 81 -3.74 15.90 -12.93
CA GLY A 81 -4.36 16.74 -11.92
C GLY A 81 -3.42 17.00 -10.74
N VAL A 82 -3.83 17.91 -9.86
CA VAL A 82 -3.04 18.29 -8.68
C VAL A 82 -2.93 17.09 -7.74
N GLY A 83 -1.71 16.78 -7.31
CA GLY A 83 -1.38 15.69 -6.39
C GLY A 83 -1.50 14.29 -6.98
N SER A 84 -1.62 14.18 -8.30
CA SER A 84 -1.74 12.89 -8.98
C SER A 84 -0.36 12.28 -9.26
N LEU A 85 -0.31 10.95 -9.35
CA LEU A 85 0.92 10.21 -9.66
C LEU A 85 1.53 10.66 -10.99
N GLY A 86 0.70 10.89 -12.01
CA GLY A 86 1.18 11.38 -13.29
C GLY A 86 1.75 12.79 -13.24
N GLN A 87 1.25 13.67 -12.36
CA GLN A 87 1.84 14.99 -12.15
C GLN A 87 3.23 14.88 -11.50
N GLU A 88 3.37 14.05 -10.47
CA GLU A 88 4.67 13.83 -9.82
C GLU A 88 5.67 13.24 -10.83
N ALA A 89 5.26 12.26 -11.63
CA ALA A 89 6.12 11.64 -12.62
C ALA A 89 6.70 12.64 -13.63
N GLN A 90 5.90 13.63 -14.06
CA GLN A 90 6.36 14.73 -14.93
C GLN A 90 7.24 15.74 -14.19
N THR A 91 6.92 16.02 -12.92
CA THR A 91 7.72 16.90 -12.07
C THR A 91 9.12 16.33 -11.86
N CYS A 92 9.23 15.04 -11.56
CA CYS A 92 10.51 14.34 -11.45
C CYS A 92 11.29 14.35 -12.76
N LEU A 93 10.63 14.13 -13.90
CA LEU A 93 11.28 14.21 -15.21
C LEU A 93 11.86 15.60 -15.46
N ALA A 94 11.10 16.65 -15.17
CA ALA A 94 11.53 18.03 -15.38
C ALA A 94 12.72 18.42 -14.48
N LEU A 95 12.74 17.96 -13.23
CA LEU A 95 13.81 18.30 -12.27
C LEU A 95 15.08 17.46 -12.46
N ASN A 96 14.92 16.16 -12.72
CA ASN A 96 16.04 15.21 -12.68
C ASN A 96 16.44 14.69 -14.07
N GLY A 97 15.73 15.10 -15.13
CA GLY A 97 15.93 14.62 -16.50
C GLY A 97 15.55 13.15 -16.72
N LYS A 98 14.95 12.50 -15.72
CA LYS A 98 14.50 11.10 -15.77
C LYS A 98 13.34 10.86 -14.81
N HIS A 99 12.51 9.87 -15.12
CA HIS A 99 11.49 9.37 -14.19
C HIS A 99 12.12 8.58 -13.04
N GLN A 100 11.36 8.44 -11.95
CA GLN A 100 11.71 7.51 -10.88
C GLN A 100 11.68 6.06 -11.38
N THR A 101 12.47 5.21 -10.76
CA THR A 101 12.53 3.78 -11.08
C THR A 101 11.32 3.05 -10.49
N PHE A 102 10.92 3.44 -9.28
CA PHE A 102 9.79 2.85 -8.58
C PHE A 102 8.81 3.94 -8.11
N PHE A 103 7.53 3.60 -8.12
CA PHE A 103 6.49 4.39 -7.48
C PHE A 103 5.77 3.49 -6.49
N LEU A 104 5.79 3.88 -5.22
CA LEU A 104 5.05 3.24 -4.16
C LEU A 104 3.74 4.00 -3.97
N VAL A 105 2.62 3.28 -4.09
CA VAL A 105 1.27 3.85 -4.03
C VAL A 105 0.39 3.04 -3.08
N ASP A 106 -0.59 3.70 -2.49
CA ASP A 106 -1.62 3.03 -1.71
C ASP A 106 -2.78 2.58 -2.60
N TYR A 107 -3.26 1.36 -2.35
CA TYR A 107 -4.43 0.76 -3.02
C TYR A 107 -4.45 0.99 -4.54
N TYR A 108 -3.49 0.39 -5.24
CA TYR A 108 -3.24 0.56 -6.68
C TYR A 108 -4.46 0.40 -7.61
N ASN A 109 -5.55 -0.20 -7.12
CA ASN A 109 -6.80 -0.42 -7.86
C ASN A 109 -7.81 0.74 -7.75
N TYR A 110 -7.56 1.75 -6.93
CA TYR A 110 -8.29 3.03 -6.96
C TYR A 110 -7.86 3.86 -8.17
N GLY A 111 -8.78 4.72 -8.65
CA GLY A 111 -8.61 5.40 -9.94
C GLY A 111 -8.61 4.42 -11.12
N GLU A 112 -9.34 3.30 -11.01
CA GLU A 112 -9.47 2.27 -12.07
C GLU A 112 -8.14 1.67 -12.54
N GLY A 113 -7.14 1.60 -11.64
CA GLY A 113 -5.80 1.11 -12.00
C GLY A 113 -4.99 2.09 -12.84
N SER A 114 -5.37 3.36 -12.86
CA SER A 114 -4.69 4.42 -13.64
C SER A 114 -3.21 4.60 -13.31
N VAL A 115 -2.74 4.14 -12.14
CA VAL A 115 -1.30 4.05 -11.83
C VAL A 115 -0.52 3.22 -12.86
N PHE A 116 -1.14 2.17 -13.43
CA PHE A 116 -0.52 1.37 -14.48
C PHE A 116 -0.49 2.10 -15.81
N GLN A 117 -1.43 3.00 -16.07
CA GLN A 117 -1.38 3.88 -17.24
C GLN A 117 -0.23 4.88 -17.11
N VAL A 118 0.00 5.44 -15.92
CA VAL A 118 1.17 6.29 -15.66
C VAL A 118 2.45 5.51 -15.90
N ALA A 119 2.58 4.32 -15.29
CA ALA A 119 3.74 3.44 -15.46
C ALA A 119 3.98 3.08 -16.93
N ALA A 120 2.92 2.75 -17.69
CA ALA A 120 3.03 2.46 -19.12
C ALA A 120 3.54 3.68 -19.91
N THR A 121 2.95 4.85 -19.64
CA THR A 121 3.30 6.11 -20.30
C THR A 121 4.77 6.47 -20.09
N ILE A 122 5.26 6.43 -18.86
CA ILE A 122 6.65 6.80 -18.54
C ILE A 122 7.69 5.78 -19.04
N ASN A 123 7.27 4.55 -19.32
CA ASN A 123 8.10 3.50 -19.93
C ASN A 123 7.97 3.45 -21.46
N GLY A 124 7.16 4.33 -22.07
CA GLY A 124 6.96 4.37 -23.51
C GLY A 124 6.22 3.15 -24.08
N VAL A 125 5.39 2.48 -23.27
CA VAL A 125 4.57 1.33 -23.71
C VAL A 125 3.09 1.71 -23.79
N THR A 126 2.37 1.13 -24.75
CA THR A 126 0.94 1.40 -24.94
C THR A 126 0.11 0.81 -23.80
N TYR A 127 -0.74 1.62 -23.18
CA TYR A 127 -1.71 1.18 -22.18
C TYR A 127 -3.05 0.81 -22.84
N ASP A 128 -3.48 -0.44 -22.68
CA ASP A 128 -4.77 -0.95 -23.18
C ASP A 128 -5.86 -0.76 -22.12
N THR A 129 -6.63 0.31 -22.24
CA THR A 129 -7.73 0.66 -21.32
C THR A 129 -8.87 -0.35 -21.30
N THR A 130 -8.95 -1.25 -22.29
CA THR A 130 -9.99 -2.29 -22.34
C THR A 130 -9.66 -3.50 -21.46
N LYS A 131 -8.39 -3.65 -21.06
CA LYS A 131 -7.93 -4.72 -20.18
C LYS A 131 -7.80 -4.20 -18.76
N THR A 132 -8.72 -4.65 -17.92
CA THR A 132 -8.67 -4.37 -16.48
C THR A 132 -7.47 -5.09 -15.86
N ILE A 133 -6.40 -4.35 -15.54
CA ILE A 133 -5.24 -4.87 -14.80
C ILE A 133 -5.61 -5.09 -13.33
N ALA A 134 -6.48 -4.23 -12.79
CA ALA A 134 -6.96 -4.30 -11.42
C ALA A 134 -8.47 -4.03 -11.40
N PRO A 135 -9.31 -4.95 -10.89
CA PRO A 135 -10.74 -4.69 -10.72
C PRO A 135 -10.94 -3.43 -9.88
N PRO A 136 -11.68 -2.42 -10.38
CA PRO A 136 -11.88 -1.17 -9.65
C PRO A 136 -12.65 -1.44 -8.35
N ILE A 137 -12.26 -0.77 -7.27
CA ILE A 137 -13.10 -0.73 -6.06
C ILE A 137 -14.18 0.32 -6.30
N ILE A 138 -15.40 -0.15 -6.58
CA ILE A 138 -16.58 0.72 -6.60
C ILE A 138 -16.89 1.10 -5.15
N SER A 139 -16.57 2.34 -4.78
CA SER A 139 -16.96 2.92 -3.50
C SER A 139 -18.49 3.03 -3.45
N GLY A 140 -19.15 2.01 -2.89
CA GLY A 140 -20.61 1.95 -2.78
C GLY A 140 -21.23 0.55 -2.71
N SER A 141 -20.50 -0.54 -2.96
CA SER A 141 -21.07 -1.88 -2.87
C SER A 141 -20.84 -2.50 -1.51
N ALA A 142 -21.89 -2.56 -0.69
CA ALA A 142 -22.07 -3.67 0.23
C ALA A 142 -21.74 -4.97 -0.52
N SER A 143 -20.94 -5.82 0.09
CA SER A 143 -20.50 -7.10 -0.46
C SER A 143 -21.71 -7.99 -0.79
N THR A 144 -22.20 -7.90 -2.02
CA THR A 144 -23.02 -8.95 -2.63
C THR A 144 -22.07 -9.83 -3.41
N SER A 145 -21.70 -10.97 -2.81
CA SER A 145 -20.94 -12.04 -3.42
C SER A 145 -21.66 -12.53 -4.68
N THR A 146 -21.38 -11.91 -5.83
CA THR A 146 -21.83 -12.42 -7.12
C THR A 146 -20.72 -13.30 -7.64
N SER A 147 -20.83 -14.60 -7.37
CA SER A 147 -19.95 -15.62 -7.95
C SER A 147 -20.23 -15.71 -9.45
N THR A 148 -19.53 -14.91 -10.25
CA THR A 148 -19.49 -15.12 -11.70
C THR A 148 -18.68 -16.37 -11.95
N ALA A 149 -19.34 -17.44 -12.37
CA ALA A 149 -18.71 -18.72 -12.69
C ALA A 149 -17.66 -18.50 -13.79
N ARG A 150 -16.38 -18.70 -13.45
CA ARG A 150 -15.29 -18.74 -14.40
C ARG A 150 -15.28 -20.13 -15.02
N SER A 151 -15.76 -20.25 -16.26
CA SER A 151 -15.68 -21.49 -17.03
C SER A 151 -14.22 -21.74 -17.44
N THR A 152 -13.43 -22.33 -16.55
CA THR A 152 -12.15 -22.97 -16.90
C THR A 152 -12.36 -24.47 -16.84
N ALA A 153 -12.38 -25.09 -18.02
CA ALA A 153 -12.26 -26.53 -18.16
C ALA A 153 -10.94 -27.00 -17.52
N ASN A 154 -11.02 -28.12 -16.80
CA ASN A 154 -9.95 -28.86 -16.11
C ASN A 154 -9.60 -28.38 -14.69
N GLY A 155 -10.29 -28.96 -13.69
CA GLY A 155 -9.90 -28.94 -12.28
C GLY A 155 -10.90 -29.74 -11.44
N ALA A 156 -10.41 -30.70 -10.65
CA ALA A 156 -11.18 -31.68 -9.86
C ALA A 156 -12.19 -31.05 -8.85
N PRO A 157 -13.26 -31.77 -8.46
CA PRO A 157 -14.30 -31.20 -7.60
C PRO A 157 -13.83 -31.11 -6.13
N GLY A 158 -13.66 -29.89 -5.64
CA GLY A 158 -13.60 -29.59 -4.21
C GLY A 158 -15.01 -29.37 -3.65
N LEU A 159 -15.33 -30.01 -2.53
CA LEU A 159 -16.63 -29.90 -1.85
C LEU A 159 -16.77 -28.53 -1.15
N PRO A 160 -17.90 -27.81 -1.30
CA PRO A 160 -18.14 -26.56 -0.59
C PRO A 160 -18.62 -26.81 0.84
N LEU A 161 -17.95 -26.21 1.82
CA LEU A 161 -18.39 -26.16 3.21
C LEU A 161 -19.37 -24.98 3.35
N SER A 162 -20.67 -25.27 3.43
CA SER A 162 -21.73 -24.28 3.60
C SER A 162 -22.08 -24.05 5.07
N ASN A 163 -22.21 -22.77 5.43
CA ASN A 163 -23.05 -22.17 6.47
C ASN A 163 -23.28 -22.95 7.78
N VAL A 164 -22.55 -22.57 8.83
CA VAL A 164 -23.03 -22.75 10.20
C VAL A 164 -23.46 -21.39 10.75
N GLY A 165 -24.76 -21.18 10.76
CA GLY A 165 -25.41 -20.05 11.38
C GLY A 165 -25.52 -20.18 12.91
N TRP A 166 -25.40 -19.02 13.56
CA TRP A 166 -26.04 -18.56 14.80
C TRP A 166 -26.69 -19.56 15.80
N MET A 167 -26.37 -19.30 17.09
CA MET A 167 -27.00 -19.73 18.36
C MET A 167 -26.67 -21.11 18.93
N ALA A 168 -25.96 -21.12 20.06
CA ALA A 168 -26.53 -21.57 21.34
C ALA A 168 -25.61 -21.18 22.52
N TRP A 169 -26.18 -20.45 23.48
CA TRP A 169 -25.64 -20.28 24.83
C TRP A 169 -25.77 -21.61 25.59
N ALA A 170 -24.70 -22.05 26.24
CA ALA A 170 -24.80 -22.98 27.37
C ALA A 170 -23.65 -22.67 28.35
N GLY A 171 -24.01 -22.09 29.50
CA GLY A 171 -23.09 -21.88 30.60
C GLY A 171 -22.73 -23.17 31.32
N SER A 172 -21.60 -23.16 31.99
CA SER A 172 -21.39 -23.93 33.21
C SER A 172 -20.36 -23.26 34.10
N PHE A 173 -20.65 -23.36 35.38
CA PHE A 173 -20.19 -22.57 36.51
C PHE A 173 -18.83 -23.02 37.07
N LEU A 174 -18.17 -22.04 37.73
CA LEU A 174 -17.37 -22.13 38.96
C LEU A 174 -16.24 -23.17 39.09
N ALA A 175 -15.02 -22.63 39.24
CA ALA A 175 -14.15 -23.01 40.37
C ALA A 175 -13.34 -21.79 40.84
N MET A 176 -13.73 -21.26 42.00
CA MET A 176 -12.91 -20.35 42.81
C MET A 176 -11.74 -21.11 43.41
N GLY A 177 -10.53 -20.57 43.28
CA GLY A 177 -9.35 -21.00 44.04
C GLY A 177 -8.55 -19.76 44.44
N ALA A 178 -8.78 -19.29 45.66
CA ALA A 178 -8.05 -18.19 46.28
C ALA A 178 -6.77 -18.71 46.96
N ALA A 179 -5.65 -18.00 46.78
CA ALA A 179 -4.54 -17.91 47.72
C ALA A 179 -3.79 -16.60 47.39
N LEU A 180 -3.96 -15.53 48.21
CA LEU A 180 -2.96 -15.05 49.19
C LEU A 180 -1.59 -14.84 48.53
N GLY A 181 -1.05 -13.64 48.33
CA GLY A 181 -1.08 -12.42 49.13
C GLY A 181 0.37 -11.93 49.22
N GLY A 182 0.65 -10.67 48.87
CA GLY A 182 2.01 -10.13 48.90
C GLY A 182 2.14 -8.74 48.30
N LEU A 183 1.64 -7.73 49.02
CA LEU A 183 2.00 -6.33 48.85
C LEU A 183 3.49 -6.11 49.15
N ALA A 184 4.18 -5.34 48.31
CA ALA A 184 5.24 -4.45 48.78
C ALA A 184 5.31 -3.22 47.86
N THR A 185 4.85 -2.09 48.39
CA THR A 185 5.11 -0.74 47.90
C THR A 185 6.45 -0.25 48.43
N LEU A 186 7.34 0.21 47.54
CA LEU A 186 8.06 1.50 47.52
C LEU A 186 9.17 1.43 46.48
#